data_AF-A0AAP8U790-F1
#
_entry.id   AF-A0AAP8U790-F1
#
_cell.length_a   1.000
_cell.length_b   1.000
_cell.length_c   1.000
_cell.angle_alpha   90.00
_cell.angle_beta   90.00
_cell.angle_gamma   90.00
#
_symmetry.space_group_name_H-M   'P 1'
#
loop_
_entity.id
_entity.type
_entity.pdbx_description
1 polymer ?
#
loop_
_entity_poly.entity_id
_entity_poly.type
_entity_poly.pdbx_seq_one_letter_code
_entity_poly.pdbx_strand_id
1 'polypeptide(L)'
;MKRFKVTVQREDVYVIEVDENKFNEAWMKQFREEFYDFHTLEEHAEHIAQLRARFGEGFLEGYGVPLINGKTHYDHPEAGININIVSEDEQCDTYTEELK
;
A
#
# COMPACT_ATOMS: atom_id res chain seq x y z
N MET A 1 -32.78 17.96 2.56
CA MET A 1 -31.77 16.98 3.05
C MET A 1 -30.67 17.76 3.74
N LYS A 2 -30.16 17.27 4.88
CA LYS A 2 -28.94 17.82 5.48
C LYS A 2 -27.73 17.29 4.71
N ARG A 3 -26.67 18.08 4.64
CA ARG A 3 -25.40 17.72 4.00
C ARG A 3 -24.27 17.91 5.02
N PHE A 4 -23.30 17.02 5.02
CA PHE A 4 -22.15 17.11 5.92
C PHE A 4 -20.87 16.93 5.11
N LYS A 5 -19.87 17.76 5.40
CA LYS A 5 -18.49 17.52 4.99
C LYS A 5 -17.80 16.84 6.17
N VAL A 6 -17.21 15.67 5.92
CA VAL A 6 -16.43 14.93 6.93
C VAL A 6 -15.01 14.80 6.40
N THR A 7 -14.05 15.30 7.17
CA THR A 7 -12.62 15.08 6.93
C THR A 7 -12.18 13.90 7.77
N VAL A 8 -11.43 12.97 7.16
CA VAL A 8 -10.91 11.77 7.83
C VAL A 8 -9.38 11.80 7.71
N GLN A 9 -8.67 11.62 8.82
CA GLN A 9 -7.21 11.62 8.89
C GLN A 9 -6.72 10.38 9.66
N ARG A 10 -5.61 9.81 9.22
CA ARG A 10 -4.88 8.70 9.88
C ARG A 10 -3.41 8.76 9.47
N GLU A 11 -2.51 8.33 10.34
CA GLU A 11 -1.09 8.19 10.03
C GLU A 11 -0.64 6.74 10.22
N ASP A 12 -0.16 6.13 9.13
CA ASP A 12 0.51 4.83 9.20
C ASP A 12 1.95 4.99 8.69
N VAL A 13 2.89 4.31 9.35
CA VAL A 13 4.32 4.37 9.04
C VAL A 13 4.82 2.96 8.74
N TYR A 14 5.39 2.80 7.55
CA TYR A 14 5.92 1.53 7.06
C TYR A 14 7.36 1.68 6.60
N VAL A 15 8.15 0.62 6.74
CA VAL A 15 9.38 0.44 5.97
C VAL A 15 9.08 -0.60 4.90
N ILE A 16 9.09 -0.17 3.63
CA ILE A 16 8.82 -1.03 2.48
C ILE A 16 10.15 -1.51 1.90
N GLU A 17 10.36 -2.82 1.93
CA GLU A 17 11.51 -3.48 1.32
C GLU A 17 11.07 -4.11 0.00
N VAL A 18 11.86 -3.87 -1.05
CA VAL A 18 11.60 -4.35 -2.41
C VAL A 18 12.86 -5.02 -2.95
N ASP A 19 12.74 -6.22 -3.52
CA ASP A 19 13.85 -6.92 -4.17
C ASP A 19 14.06 -6.38 -5.59
N GLU A 20 15.10 -5.54 -5.76
CA GLU A 20 15.44 -4.91 -7.04
C GLU A 20 15.72 -5.90 -8.18
N ASN A 21 16.10 -7.15 -7.86
CA ASN A 21 16.31 -8.16 -8.90
C ASN A 21 14.99 -8.62 -9.51
N LYS A 22 13.90 -8.54 -8.75
CA LYS A 22 12.54 -8.88 -9.19
C LYS A 22 11.84 -7.67 -9.78
N PHE A 23 12.00 -6.52 -9.15
CA PHE A 23 11.54 -5.22 -9.64
C PHE A 23 12.54 -4.61 -10.64
N ASN A 24 13.03 -5.45 -11.55
CA ASN A 24 13.94 -5.00 -12.59
C ASN A 24 13.19 -4.20 -13.67
N GLU A 25 13.94 -3.60 -14.60
CA GLU A 25 13.40 -2.78 -15.69
C GLU A 25 12.31 -3.47 -16.53
N ALA A 26 12.42 -4.78 -16.77
CA ALA A 26 11.44 -5.51 -17.55
C ALA A 26 10.12 -5.64 -16.77
N TRP A 27 10.20 -5.96 -15.48
CA TRP A 27 9.03 -6.00 -14.60
C TRP A 27 8.38 -4.62 -14.47
N MET A 28 9.17 -3.57 -14.19
CA MET A 28 8.64 -2.21 -14.05
C MET A 28 7.98 -1.73 -15.36
N LYS A 29 8.56 -2.06 -16.52
CA LYS A 29 7.96 -1.77 -17.81
C LYS A 29 6.59 -2.45 -17.97
N GLN A 30 6.51 -3.75 -17.68
CA GLN A 30 5.25 -4.48 -17.76
C GLN A 30 4.21 -3.93 -16.77
N PHE A 31 4.63 -3.60 -15.55
CA PHE A 31 3.76 -3.02 -14.55
C PHE A 31 3.12 -1.71 -15.06
N ARG A 32 3.91 -0.83 -15.69
CA ARG A 32 3.40 0.42 -16.29
C ARG A 32 2.42 0.21 -17.43
N GLU A 33 2.60 -0.85 -18.21
CA GLU A 33 1.72 -1.17 -19.34
C GLU A 33 0.35 -1.68 -18.88
N GLU A 34 0.28 -2.35 -17.73
CA GLU A 34 -0.94 -3.03 -17.25
C GLU A 34 -1.62 -2.32 -16.06
N PHE A 35 -0.87 -1.60 -15.21
CA PHE A 35 -1.36 -1.04 -13.96
C PHE A 35 -1.22 0.49 -13.89
N TYR A 36 -0.10 0.99 -13.34
CA TYR A 36 0.14 2.42 -13.10
C TYR A 36 1.47 2.87 -13.67
N ASP A 37 1.55 4.11 -14.16
CA ASP A 37 2.72 4.71 -14.83
C ASP A 37 3.85 5.08 -13.83
N PHE A 38 4.38 4.10 -13.10
CA PHE A 38 5.47 4.23 -12.13
C PHE A 38 6.83 3.89 -12.76
N HIS A 39 7.77 4.82 -12.63
CA HIS A 39 9.10 4.73 -13.22
C HIS A 39 10.20 4.41 -12.21
N THR A 40 9.88 4.42 -10.91
CA THR A 40 10.86 4.25 -9.84
C THR A 40 10.35 3.30 -8.77
N LEU A 41 11.29 2.66 -8.06
CA LEU A 41 10.98 1.83 -6.90
C LEU A 41 10.32 2.62 -5.76
N GLU A 42 10.61 3.92 -5.66
CA GLU A 42 9.98 4.83 -4.69
C GLU A 42 8.47 4.93 -4.93
N GLU A 43 8.04 5.16 -6.18
CA GLU A 43 6.61 5.21 -6.52
C GLU A 43 5.91 3.87 -6.24
N HIS A 44 6.59 2.75 -6.51
CA HIS A 44 6.08 1.43 -6.14
C HIS A 44 5.94 1.27 -4.62
N ALA A 45 6.93 1.70 -3.84
CA ALA A 45 6.89 1.64 -2.38
C ALA A 45 5.75 2.49 -1.80
N GLU A 46 5.57 3.72 -2.31
CA GLU A 46 4.45 4.59 -1.95
C GLU A 46 3.10 3.94 -2.22
N HIS A 47 2.95 3.29 -3.38
CA HIS A 47 1.71 2.64 -3.74
C HIS A 47 1.44 1.39 -2.89
N ILE A 48 2.46 0.58 -2.61
CA ILE A 48 2.35 -0.57 -1.69
C ILE A 48 1.89 -0.10 -0.30
N ALA A 49 2.48 0.97 0.23
CA ALA A 49 2.07 1.57 1.50
C ALA A 49 0.61 2.06 1.47
N GLN A 50 0.18 2.69 0.38
CA GLN A 50 -1.22 3.10 0.20
C GLN A 50 -2.18 1.91 0.17
N LEU A 51 -1.84 0.83 -0.55
CA LEU A 51 -2.68 -0.36 -0.61
C LEU A 51 -2.78 -1.02 0.78
N ARG A 52 -1.67 -1.11 1.51
CA ARG A 52 -1.64 -1.60 2.90
C ARG A 52 -2.57 -0.77 3.80
N ALA A 53 -2.43 0.55 3.78
CA ALA A 53 -3.26 1.44 4.60
C ALA A 53 -4.77 1.31 4.28
N ARG A 54 -5.12 1.13 3.01
CA ARG A 54 -6.51 1.05 2.54
C ARG A 54 -7.18 -0.30 2.77
N PHE A 55 -6.43 -1.39 2.58
CA PHE A 55 -7.00 -2.73 2.47
C PHE A 55 -6.49 -3.71 3.53
N GLY A 56 -5.48 -3.35 4.32
CA GLY A 56 -4.93 -4.18 5.37
C GLY A 56 -4.07 -5.32 4.85
N GLU A 57 -4.34 -6.55 5.28
CA GLU A 57 -3.58 -7.75 4.90
C GLU A 57 -4.15 -8.42 3.65
N GLY A 58 -3.28 -8.97 2.81
CA GLY A 58 -3.68 -9.85 1.71
C GLY A 58 -2.99 -9.53 0.39
N PHE A 59 -3.69 -9.84 -0.70
CA PHE A 59 -3.21 -9.61 -2.06
C PHE A 59 -3.25 -8.12 -2.40
N LEU A 60 -2.11 -7.59 -2.86
CA LEU A 60 -1.95 -6.25 -3.38
C LEU A 60 -2.02 -6.28 -4.90
N GLU A 61 -3.00 -5.59 -5.49
CA GLU A 61 -3.21 -5.57 -6.94
C GLU A 61 -1.96 -5.06 -7.68
N GLY A 62 -1.47 -5.88 -8.60
CA GLY A 62 -0.22 -5.65 -9.36
C GLY A 62 1.07 -6.09 -8.65
N TYR A 63 1.02 -6.44 -7.36
CA TYR A 63 2.20 -6.75 -6.55
C TYR A 63 2.19 -8.16 -5.94
N GLY A 64 1.03 -8.82 -5.87
CA GLY A 64 0.92 -10.14 -5.23
C GLY A 64 0.76 -10.06 -3.71
N VAL A 65 1.10 -11.14 -3.02
CA VAL A 65 0.99 -11.23 -1.56
C VAL A 65 2.35 -10.91 -0.92
N PRO A 66 2.53 -9.75 -0.24
CA PRO A 66 3.79 -9.40 0.39
C PRO A 66 4.02 -10.20 1.68
N LEU A 67 5.26 -10.20 2.17
CA LEU A 67 5.54 -10.49 3.58
C LEU A 67 5.12 -9.31 4.45
N ILE A 68 4.62 -9.59 5.65
CA ILE A 68 4.32 -8.61 6.69
C ILE A 68 5.21 -8.92 7.89
N ASN A 69 6.11 -8.00 8.25
CA ASN A 69 7.13 -8.20 9.28
C ASN A 69 7.89 -9.53 9.11
N GLY A 70 8.26 -9.85 7.86
CA GLY A 70 8.96 -11.08 7.48
C GLY A 70 8.13 -12.37 7.52
N LYS A 71 6.80 -12.29 7.68
CA LYS A 71 5.89 -13.45 7.75
C LYS A 71 4.81 -13.37 6.69
N THR A 72 4.27 -14.53 6.30
CA THR A 72 3.04 -14.61 5.51
C THR A 72 2.16 -15.71 6.07
N HIS A 73 0.86 -15.56 5.89
CA HIS A 73 -0.14 -16.60 6.18
C HIS A 73 -0.55 -17.39 4.94
N TYR A 74 0.04 -17.07 3.77
CA TYR A 74 -0.24 -17.71 2.50
C TYR A 74 0.88 -18.66 2.10
N ASP A 75 0.53 -19.79 1.50
CA ASP A 75 1.48 -20.81 1.05
C ASP A 75 2.38 -20.34 -0.11
N HIS A 76 1.99 -19.23 -0.76
CA HIS A 76 2.69 -18.63 -1.89
C HIS A 76 2.83 -17.10 -1.69
N PRO A 77 3.70 -16.64 -0.78
CA PRO A 77 4.06 -15.22 -0.78
C PRO A 77 4.70 -14.88 -2.12
N GLU A 78 4.33 -13.74 -2.69
CA GLU A 78 5.07 -13.16 -3.79
C GLU A 78 6.42 -12.72 -3.21
N ALA A 79 7.44 -13.54 -3.44
CA ALA A 79 8.75 -13.23 -2.93
C ALA A 79 9.22 -11.93 -3.58
N GLY A 80 9.70 -10.97 -2.80
CA GLY A 80 10.25 -9.70 -3.31
C GLY A 80 9.70 -8.44 -2.67
N ILE A 81 8.67 -8.54 -1.82
CA ILE A 81 8.15 -7.42 -1.02
C ILE A 81 8.06 -7.83 0.44
N ASN A 82 8.55 -6.98 1.33
CA ASN A 82 8.29 -7.07 2.77
C ASN A 82 7.84 -5.70 3.30
N ILE A 83 6.70 -5.69 3.97
CA ILE A 83 6.14 -4.51 4.63
C ILE A 83 6.44 -4.66 6.11
N ASN A 84 7.37 -3.86 6.62
CA ASN A 84 7.61 -3.76 8.05
C ASN A 84 6.72 -2.65 8.61
N ILE A 85 5.84 -3.01 9.54
CA ILE A 85 4.91 -2.06 10.18
C ILE A 85 5.65 -1.39 11.35
N VAL A 86 5.84 -0.08 11.25
CA VAL A 86 6.39 0.73 12.35
C VAL A 86 5.25 1.17 13.28
N SER A 87 4.18 1.70 12.71
CA SER A 87 2.95 2.05 13.42
C SER A 87 1.76 2.08 12.45
N GLU A 88 0.59 1.69 12.94
CA GLU A 88 -0.70 1.84 12.26
C GLU A 88 -1.70 2.40 13.27
N ASP A 89 -2.47 3.40 12.87
CA ASP A 89 -3.55 3.91 13.71
C ASP A 89 -4.77 2.96 13.65
N GLU A 90 -5.25 2.51 14.80
CA GLU A 90 -6.46 1.67 14.88
C GLU A 90 -7.74 2.44 14.52
N GLN A 91 -7.72 3.76 14.69
CA GLN A 91 -8.87 4.64 14.46
C GLN A 91 -8.45 5.86 13.63
N CYS A 92 -9.38 6.36 12.82
CA CYS A 92 -9.17 7.62 12.10
C CYS A 92 -9.70 8.79 12.93
N ASP A 93 -8.97 9.90 12.94
CA ASP A 93 -9.49 11.18 13.38
C ASP A 93 -10.53 11.71 12.38
N THR A 94 -11.66 12.20 12.89
CA THR A 94 -12.75 12.70 12.05
C THR A 94 -13.21 14.10 12.46
N TYR A 95 -13.42 14.95 11.47
CA TYR A 95 -13.86 16.35 11.65
C TYR A 95 -15.08 16.61 10.77
N THR A 96 -16.21 17.02 11.38
CA THR A 96 -17.50 17.14 10.70
C THR A 96 -18.00 18.58 10.66
N GLU A 97 -18.49 19.02 9.50
CA GLU A 97 -19.11 20.32 9.24
C GLU A 97 -20.49 20.13 8.57
N GLU A 98 -21.58 20.68 9.14
CA GLU A 98 -22.90 20.71 8.48
C GLU A 98 -22.92 21.81 7.41
N LEU A 99 -23.19 21.43 6.16
CA LEU A 99 -23.24 22.33 5.02
C LEU A 99 -24.64 22.94 4.89
N LYS A 100 -24.68 24.25 4.70
CA LYS A 100 -25.92 25.00 4.38
C LYS A 100 -26.47 24.64 3.00
#